data_AF-A0A7K0FGE7-F1
#
_entry.id   AF-A0A7K0FGE7-F1
#
_cell.length_a   1.000
_cell.length_b   1.000
_cell.length_c   1.000
_cell.angle_alpha   90.00
_cell.angle_beta   90.00
_cell.angle_gamma   90.00
#
_symmetry.space_group_name_H-M   'P 1'
#
loop_
_entity.id
_entity.type
_entity.pdbx_description
1 polymer ?
#
loop_
_entity_poly.entity_id
_entity_poly.type
_entity_poly.pdbx_seq_one_letter_code
_entity_poly.pdbx_strand_id
1 'polypeptide(L)'
;MKKNIFSLFITLFFVVFLQAQERDKDTLFFKYDNKYIKTYAEIPKQYYLDDSKAGGSGTFFLNEVQIVKNLKKKKMLCLKEFVHDPKFYNKKKVLDDNKLAEYLSKHVVYLVRKNEYIHVQAGHEID
;
A
#
# COMPACT_ATOMS: atom_id res chain seq x y z
N MET A 1 -9.20 39.86 43.79
CA MET A 1 -8.41 39.38 42.62
C MET A 1 -8.47 37.86 42.56
N LYS A 2 -9.48 37.27 41.90
CA LYS A 2 -9.64 35.80 41.77
C LYS A 2 -10.43 35.46 40.50
N LYS A 3 -9.90 35.78 39.34
CA LYS A 3 -10.34 35.26 38.04
C LYS A 3 -9.09 35.21 37.18
N ASN A 4 -8.82 34.07 36.54
CA ASN A 4 -7.89 33.83 35.42
C ASN A 4 -7.07 32.53 35.51
N ILE A 5 -7.11 31.77 36.61
CA ILE A 5 -6.38 30.48 36.67
C ILE A 5 -7.14 29.34 35.98
N PHE A 6 -8.47 29.46 35.84
CA PHE A 6 -9.29 28.39 35.24
C PHE A 6 -9.15 28.26 33.72
N SER A 7 -8.62 29.29 33.04
CA SER A 7 -8.51 29.30 31.57
C SER A 7 -7.32 28.49 31.04
N LEU A 8 -6.28 28.26 31.86
CA LEU A 8 -5.05 27.59 31.41
C LEU A 8 -5.19 26.07 31.34
N PHE A 9 -6.10 25.49 32.14
CA PHE A 9 -6.32 24.04 32.17
C PHE A 9 -7.17 23.53 31.00
N ILE A 10 -8.09 24.36 30.47
CA ILE A 10 -8.97 23.99 29.37
C ILE A 10 -8.19 23.88 28.05
N THR A 11 -7.15 24.69 27.85
CA THR A 11 -6.29 24.63 26.66
C THR A 11 -5.40 23.39 26.61
N LEU A 12 -5.00 22.84 27.76
CA LEU A 12 -4.15 21.64 27.81
C LEU A 12 -4.91 20.36 27.44
N PHE A 13 -6.23 20.34 27.64
CA PHE A 13 -7.08 19.18 27.36
C PHE A 13 -7.34 18.96 25.86
N PHE A 14 -7.27 20.01 25.03
CA PHE A 14 -7.52 19.89 23.59
C PHE A 14 -6.35 19.30 22.78
N VAL A 15 -5.11 19.37 23.30
CA VAL A 15 -3.92 18.87 22.58
C VAL A 15 -3.88 17.34 22.55
N VAL A 16 -4.51 16.67 23.53
CA VAL A 16 -4.47 15.20 23.67
C VAL A 16 -5.45 14.48 22.74
N PHE A 17 -6.48 15.17 22.22
CA PHE A 17 -7.46 14.60 21.30
C PHE A 17 -7.08 14.74 19.82
N LEU A 18 -5.92 15.33 19.51
CA LEU A 18 -5.35 15.37 18.16
C LEU A 18 -4.59 14.09 17.79
N GLN A 19 -4.83 12.97 18.49
CA GLN A 19 -4.49 11.66 17.93
C GLN A 19 -5.38 11.47 16.70
N ALA A 20 -4.79 11.78 15.55
CA ALA A 20 -5.38 11.67 14.23
C ALA A 20 -6.20 10.38 14.13
N GLN A 21 -7.44 10.49 13.68
CA GLN A 21 -8.24 9.34 13.29
C GLN A 21 -7.50 8.61 12.16
N GLU A 22 -6.64 7.65 12.50
CA GLU A 22 -6.21 6.62 11.56
C GLU A 22 -7.48 5.87 11.19
N ARG A 23 -8.07 6.23 10.04
CA ARG A 23 -9.17 5.47 9.47
C ARG A 23 -8.64 4.07 9.20
N ASP A 24 -9.38 3.06 9.63
CA ASP A 24 -9.09 1.68 9.29
C ASP A 24 -8.89 1.58 7.77
N LYS A 25 -7.68 1.17 7.36
CA LYS A 25 -7.37 1.02 5.94
C LYS A 25 -8.14 -0.18 5.40
N ASP A 26 -8.80 0.01 4.26
CA ASP A 26 -9.42 -1.09 3.54
C ASP A 26 -8.37 -2.15 3.16
N THR A 27 -8.74 -3.43 3.28
CA THR A 27 -7.85 -4.54 2.96
C THR A 27 -8.11 -5.08 1.55
N LEU A 28 -7.07 -5.10 0.73
CA LEU A 28 -7.09 -5.65 -0.62
C LEU A 28 -6.37 -7.01 -0.63
N PHE A 29 -7.05 -8.03 -1.15
CA PHE A 29 -6.50 -9.36 -1.33
C PHE A 29 -6.34 -9.65 -2.82
N PHE A 30 -5.11 -9.79 -3.28
CA PHE A 30 -4.81 -10.11 -4.66
C PHE A 30 -4.36 -11.56 -4.78
N LYS A 31 -4.87 -12.29 -5.77
CA LYS A 31 -4.33 -13.61 -6.09
C LYS A 31 -2.89 -13.44 -6.58
N TYR A 32 -1.95 -14.20 -6.01
CA TYR A 32 -0.57 -14.24 -6.50
C TYR A 32 -0.56 -14.84 -7.91
N ASP A 33 -0.05 -14.08 -8.88
CA ASP A 33 0.08 -14.48 -10.29
C ASP A 33 1.56 -14.44 -10.70
N ASN A 34 2.17 -15.61 -10.84
CA ASN A 34 3.58 -15.75 -11.22
C ASN A 34 3.87 -15.37 -12.68
N LYS A 35 2.84 -15.16 -13.51
CA LYS A 35 3.01 -14.65 -14.87
C LYS A 35 3.02 -13.12 -14.94
N TYR A 36 2.55 -12.45 -13.89
CA TYR A 36 2.46 -11.00 -13.82
C TYR A 36 3.41 -10.39 -12.79
N ILE A 37 3.74 -11.16 -11.75
CA ILE A 37 4.65 -10.79 -10.68
C ILE A 37 6.01 -11.45 -10.93
N LYS A 38 7.04 -10.61 -11.05
CA LYS A 38 8.44 -11.01 -11.14
C LYS A 38 9.13 -10.89 -9.78
N THR A 39 10.03 -11.82 -9.51
CA THR A 39 10.89 -11.85 -8.32
C THR A 39 12.30 -12.16 -8.74
N TYR A 40 13.29 -11.60 -8.05
CA TYR A 40 14.70 -11.84 -8.33
C TYR A 40 15.35 -12.60 -7.16
N ALA A 41 16.28 -13.51 -7.46
CA ALA A 41 16.90 -14.35 -6.43
C ALA A 41 17.77 -13.52 -5.47
N GLU A 42 18.33 -12.43 -5.98
CA GLU A 42 19.16 -11.46 -5.29
C GLU A 42 18.34 -10.63 -4.30
N ILE A 43 17.04 -10.40 -4.59
CA ILE A 43 16.14 -9.60 -3.75
C ILE A 43 14.78 -10.32 -3.59
N PRO A 44 14.74 -11.44 -2.85
CA PRO A 44 13.59 -12.36 -2.84
C PRO A 44 12.33 -11.80 -2.17
N LYS A 45 12.42 -10.65 -1.50
CA LYS A 45 11.32 -9.97 -0.81
C LYS A 45 10.70 -8.83 -1.61
N GLN A 46 11.16 -8.60 -2.84
CA GLN A 46 10.60 -7.62 -3.75
C GLN A 46 9.83 -8.31 -4.88
N TYR A 47 8.61 -7.84 -5.10
CA TYR A 47 7.69 -8.32 -6.12
C TYR A 47 7.45 -7.20 -7.13
N TYR A 48 7.95 -7.39 -8.35
CA TYR A 48 7.86 -6.42 -9.44
C TYR A 48 6.69 -6.77 -10.37
N LEU A 49 6.09 -5.75 -10.97
CA LEU A 49 5.00 -5.95 -11.94
C LEU A 49 5.53 -5.87 -13.36
N ASP A 50 5.00 -6.71 -14.25
CA ASP A 50 5.38 -6.71 -15.67
C ASP A 50 5.11 -5.38 -16.39
N ASP A 51 4.12 -4.62 -15.96
CA ASP A 51 3.75 -3.33 -16.56
C ASP A 51 4.59 -2.16 -16.04
N SER A 52 5.23 -2.33 -14.87
CA SER A 52 6.12 -1.31 -14.31
C SER A 52 7.40 -1.29 -15.14
N LYS A 53 7.80 -0.10 -15.57
CA LYS A 53 8.96 0.08 -16.42
C LYS A 53 10.06 0.76 -15.62
N ALA A 54 11.24 0.16 -15.61
CA ALA A 54 12.48 0.86 -15.29
C ALA A 54 12.72 1.94 -16.35
N GLY A 55 12.31 3.17 -16.03
CA GLY A 55 12.64 4.39 -16.75
C GLY A 55 13.00 5.45 -15.73
N GLY A 56 13.54 6.61 -16.15
CA GLY A 56 14.11 7.63 -15.25
C GLY A 56 13.17 8.24 -14.19
N SER A 57 11.94 7.75 -14.05
CA SER A 57 11.04 8.01 -12.92
C SER A 57 11.12 6.95 -11.82
N GLY A 58 11.88 5.86 -11.99
CA GLY A 58 11.99 4.73 -11.06
C GLY A 58 11.03 3.57 -11.35
N THR A 59 11.18 2.45 -10.61
CA THR A 59 10.38 1.21 -10.79
C THR A 59 9.47 0.93 -9.59
N PHE A 60 8.20 0.62 -9.82
CA PHE A 60 7.27 0.16 -8.79
C PHE A 60 7.55 -1.27 -8.35
N PHE A 61 7.46 -1.52 -7.04
CA PHE A 61 7.48 -2.87 -6.49
C PHE A 61 6.63 -2.98 -5.22
N LEU A 62 6.34 -4.21 -4.84
CA LEU A 62 5.73 -4.57 -3.57
C LEU A 62 6.81 -5.20 -2.69
N ASN A 63 7.07 -4.62 -1.54
CA ASN A 63 7.95 -5.17 -0.51
C ASN A 63 7.19 -6.12 0.39
N GLU A 64 7.70 -7.33 0.57
CA GLU A 64 7.23 -8.22 1.62
C GLU A 64 7.50 -7.64 3.00
N VAL A 65 6.44 -7.52 3.80
CA VAL A 65 6.54 -7.15 5.22
C VAL A 65 6.53 -8.41 6.08
N GLN A 66 5.54 -9.27 5.88
CA GLN A 66 5.38 -10.50 6.66
C GLN A 66 4.44 -11.49 5.97
N ILE A 67 4.58 -12.78 6.29
CA ILE A 67 3.67 -13.82 5.85
C ILE A 67 2.73 -14.18 7.01
N VAL A 68 1.43 -14.06 6.77
CA VAL A 68 0.38 -14.41 7.72
C VAL A 68 -0.31 -15.70 7.28
N LYS A 69 -0.59 -16.58 8.23
CA LYS A 69 -1.37 -17.80 8.03
C LYS A 69 -2.78 -17.62 8.60
N ASN A 70 -3.73 -18.36 8.06
CA ASN A 70 -5.10 -18.47 8.60
C ASN A 70 -5.91 -17.16 8.66
N LEU A 71 -5.70 -16.24 7.72
CA LEU A 71 -6.60 -15.10 7.54
C LEU A 71 -7.95 -15.56 6.99
N LYS A 72 -9.04 -14.96 7.48
CA LYS A 72 -10.39 -15.21 6.97
C LYS A 72 -10.46 -14.71 5.51
N LYS A 73 -10.72 -15.63 4.59
CA LYS A 73 -10.79 -15.35 3.15
C LYS A 73 -11.86 -14.28 2.87
N LYS A 74 -11.44 -13.13 2.35
CA LYS A 74 -12.32 -12.11 1.75
C LYS A 74 -12.35 -12.25 0.22
N LYS A 75 -13.06 -11.33 -0.46
CA LYS A 75 -13.10 -11.26 -1.92
C LYS A 75 -11.67 -11.15 -2.47
N MET A 76 -11.31 -12.08 -3.34
CA MET A 76 -10.02 -12.12 -4.04
C MET A 76 -10.12 -11.29 -5.32
N LEU A 77 -9.15 -10.42 -5.56
CA LEU A 77 -9.02 -9.61 -6.78
C LEU A 77 -7.89 -10.15 -7.67
N CYS A 78 -8.00 -9.90 -8.96
CA CYS A 78 -6.90 -10.11 -9.91
C CYS A 78 -6.02 -8.85 -9.93
N LEU A 79 -4.74 -8.98 -9.56
CA LEU A 79 -3.83 -7.83 -9.49
C LEU A 79 -3.69 -7.15 -10.85
N LYS A 80 -3.52 -7.93 -11.92
CA LYS A 80 -3.38 -7.43 -13.29
C LYS A 80 -4.59 -6.62 -13.73
N GLU A 81 -5.80 -7.16 -13.54
CA GLU A 81 -7.04 -6.44 -13.88
C GLU A 81 -7.22 -5.16 -13.06
N PHE A 82 -6.83 -5.20 -11.78
CA PHE A 82 -6.89 -4.04 -10.90
C PHE A 82 -5.91 -2.94 -11.36
N VAL A 83 -4.66 -3.29 -11.66
CA VAL A 83 -3.63 -2.34 -12.11
C VAL A 83 -3.97 -1.78 -13.48
N HIS A 84 -4.61 -2.56 -14.36
CA HIS A 84 -5.07 -2.14 -15.68
C HIS A 84 -6.24 -1.13 -15.66
N ASP A 85 -6.74 -0.72 -14.49
CA ASP A 85 -7.70 0.37 -14.38
C ASP A 85 -7.11 1.66 -14.99
N PRO A 86 -7.79 2.32 -15.94
CA PRO A 86 -7.30 3.53 -16.60
C PRO A 86 -6.87 4.64 -15.64
N LYS A 87 -7.37 4.65 -14.41
CA LYS A 87 -6.95 5.64 -13.40
C LYS A 87 -5.46 5.54 -13.07
N PHE A 88 -4.83 4.39 -13.24
CA PHE A 88 -3.39 4.21 -12.98
C PHE A 88 -2.50 4.53 -14.17
N TYR A 89 -3.06 4.89 -15.32
CA TYR A 89 -2.29 5.19 -16.52
C TYR A 89 -2.29 6.69 -16.80
N ASN A 90 -1.16 7.18 -17.32
CA ASN A 90 -1.07 8.54 -17.82
C ASN A 90 -1.69 8.66 -19.23
N LYS A 91 -1.73 9.89 -19.78
CA LYS A 91 -2.29 10.17 -21.12
C LYS A 91 -1.60 9.39 -22.25
N LYS A 92 -0.36 8.93 -22.05
CA LYS A 92 0.42 8.13 -23.00
C LYS A 92 0.15 6.63 -22.86
N LYS A 93 -0.82 6.21 -22.04
CA LYS A 93 -1.14 4.81 -21.72
C LYS A 93 0.05 4.05 -21.13
N VAL A 94 0.88 4.75 -20.37
CA VAL A 94 1.95 4.14 -19.57
C VAL A 94 1.50 4.13 -18.11
N LEU A 95 1.77 3.03 -17.41
CA LEU A 95 1.50 2.90 -15.98
C LEU A 95 2.22 4.02 -15.23
N ASP A 96 1.49 4.68 -14.33
CA ASP A 96 2.01 5.69 -13.43
C ASP A 96 2.33 5.01 -12.09
N ASP A 97 3.59 4.59 -11.96
CA ASP A 97 4.10 3.83 -10.82
C ASP A 97 3.94 4.59 -9.49
N ASN A 98 4.16 5.91 -9.50
CA ASN A 98 3.93 6.78 -8.36
C ASN A 98 2.46 6.75 -7.92
N LYS A 99 1.54 6.90 -8.89
CA LYS A 99 0.10 6.90 -8.60
C LYS A 99 -0.39 5.56 -8.09
N LEU A 100 0.13 4.46 -8.62
CA LEU A 100 -0.18 3.11 -8.13
C LEU A 100 0.35 2.92 -6.69
N ALA A 101 1.60 3.33 -6.42
CA ALA A 101 2.18 3.26 -5.08
C ALA A 101 1.41 4.09 -4.06
N GLU A 102 1.09 5.33 -4.40
CA GLU A 102 0.32 6.24 -3.55
C GLU A 102 -1.06 5.64 -3.25
N TYR A 103 -1.73 5.05 -4.23
CA TYR A 103 -3.01 4.38 -4.02
C TYR A 103 -2.90 3.19 -3.08
N LEU A 104 -1.96 2.28 -3.34
CA LEU A 104 -1.82 1.05 -2.57
C LEU A 104 -1.32 1.31 -1.14
N SER A 105 -0.54 2.37 -0.90
CA SER A 105 -0.10 2.77 0.45
C SER A 105 -1.25 3.14 1.39
N LYS A 106 -2.41 3.52 0.83
CA LYS A 106 -3.65 3.82 1.57
C LYS A 106 -4.44 2.57 1.97
N HIS A 107 -3.99 1.38 1.56
CA HIS A 107 -4.67 0.10 1.81
C HIS A 107 -3.75 -0.88 2.55
N VAL A 108 -4.33 -1.88 3.21
CA VAL A 108 -3.58 -3.08 3.62
C VAL A 108 -3.61 -4.06 2.47
N VAL A 109 -2.45 -4.46 1.94
CA VAL A 109 -2.38 -5.27 0.72
C VAL A 109 -1.80 -6.64 1.01
N TYR A 110 -2.51 -7.68 0.57
CA TYR A 110 -2.04 -9.06 0.64
C TYR A 110 -1.93 -9.67 -0.75
N LEU A 111 -0.78 -10.29 -1.05
CA LEU A 111 -0.64 -11.26 -2.14
C LEU A 111 -0.95 -12.66 -1.59
N VAL A 112 -1.92 -13.34 -2.18
CA VAL A 112 -2.43 -14.62 -1.68
C VAL A 112 -1.91 -15.76 -2.53
N ARG A 113 -1.05 -16.58 -1.93
CA ARG A 113 -0.46 -17.77 -2.54
C ARG A 113 -0.93 -19.01 -1.79
N LYS A 114 -1.89 -19.75 -2.37
CA LYS A 114 -2.55 -20.90 -1.72
C LYS A 114 -3.16 -20.49 -0.36
N ASN A 115 -2.56 -20.92 0.76
CA ASN A 115 -3.00 -20.63 2.13
C ASN A 115 -2.12 -19.59 2.83
N GLU A 116 -1.17 -18.99 2.11
CA GLU A 116 -0.26 -17.96 2.60
C GLU A 116 -0.75 -16.58 2.16
N TYR A 117 -0.76 -15.65 3.11
CA TYR A 117 -1.12 -14.26 2.90
C TYR A 117 0.12 -13.41 3.10
N ILE A 118 0.73 -13.00 1.99
CA ILE A 118 1.96 -12.22 1.99
C ILE A 118 1.54 -10.75 2.12
N HIS A 119 1.71 -10.18 3.30
CA HIS A 119 1.48 -8.75 3.53
C HIS A 119 2.58 -7.97 2.82
N VAL A 120 2.18 -7.03 1.98
CA VAL A 120 3.11 -6.22 1.20
C VAL A 120 2.85 -4.73 1.35
N GLN A 121 3.90 -3.94 1.16
CA GLN A 121 3.83 -2.48 1.04
C GLN A 121 4.30 -2.04 -0.33
N ALA A 122 3.62 -1.07 -0.91
CA ALA A 122 4.06 -0.43 -2.14
C ALA A 122 5.33 0.38 -1.90
N GLY A 123 6.33 0.15 -2.74
CA GLY A 123 7.59 0.88 -2.79
C GLY A 123 7.87 1.37 -4.20
N HIS A 124 8.80 2.31 -4.28
CA HIS A 124 9.28 2.87 -5.54
C HIS A 124 10.75 3.23 -5.36
N GLU A 125 11.60 2.73 -6.25
CA GLU A 125 13.03 3.03 -6.30
C GLU A 125 13.23 4.12 -7.33
N ILE A 126 13.84 5.23 -6.93
CA ILE A 126 14.27 6.30 -7.84
C ILE A 126 15.73 6.01 -8.19
N ASP A 127 16.02 5.84 -9.47
CA ASP A 127 17.39 5.76 -10.00
C ASP A 127 18.09 7.14 -9.96
#